data_AF-A0A927QYQ9-F1
#
_entry.id   AF-A0A927QYQ9-F1
#
_cell.length_a   1.000
_cell.length_b   1.000
_cell.length_c   1.000
_cell.angle_alpha   90.00
_cell.angle_beta   90.00
_cell.angle_gamma   90.00
#
_symmetry.space_group_name_H-M   'P 1'
#
loop_
_entity.id
_entity.type
_entity.pdbx_description
1 polymer ?
#
loop_
_entity_poly.entity_id
_entity_poly.type
_entity_poly.pdbx_seq_one_letter_code
_entity_poly.pdbx_strand_id
1 'polypeptide(L)'
;MTLWRIRATVVDRPGFLSVLTASLALRGVNILTVQVHTTEAGAVDDFLVDAPAELTGADLVAAVERGRGRNCWVARSEAQGLADQPTRALGLASRLVRDPDALGETLRTLLSADSVSWRPQPGQDGPGHGAETMRLPDPDGGSFEVLRSAPGFTPAEYARAQALVDLAGAVARQVVDRVTLVLPDGAELAVRPAVPDDLPALRAMHGRCSPRTLHRRYPEGAAPATTRLRRLLAPARGVTLLAVTGGSDGVPEQVVAVANLVAEGVLAEVGLLVEDGWRCRGVGTALLRRLVAHATRAGYAALLAHVPADNVAMLRILDRLYRPGAVDRDGKMLTLTVPLTGRRAEPAPAGTVPAGTVPAGTVPVEPVPVEPVPVGRTSAAADG
;
A
#
# COMPACT_ATOMS: atom_id res chain seq x y z
N MET A 1 -38.72 22.12 0.50
CA MET A 1 -37.84 20.96 0.69
C MET A 1 -36.42 21.44 0.71
N THR A 2 -35.66 21.00 1.70
CA THR A 2 -34.31 21.47 1.95
C THR A 2 -33.44 20.35 2.50
N LEU A 3 -32.24 20.22 1.95
CA LEU A 3 -31.31 19.17 2.33
C LEU A 3 -30.53 19.56 3.59
N TRP A 4 -30.43 18.60 4.51
CA TRP A 4 -29.67 18.72 5.74
C TRP A 4 -28.80 17.50 5.95
N ARG A 5 -27.66 17.72 6.60
CA ARG A 5 -26.82 16.66 7.14
C ARG A 5 -26.92 16.69 8.66
N ILE A 6 -27.18 15.53 9.24
CA ILE A 6 -27.32 15.34 10.68
C ILE A 6 -26.32 14.28 11.12
N ARG A 7 -25.45 14.59 12.08
CA ARG A 7 -24.60 13.60 12.74
C ARG A 7 -25.01 13.50 14.20
N ALA A 8 -25.26 12.28 14.68
CA ALA A 8 -25.68 12.06 16.06
C ALA A 8 -25.12 10.74 16.60
N THR A 9 -24.79 10.70 17.88
CA THR A 9 -24.42 9.47 18.58
C THR A 9 -25.69 8.78 19.09
N VAL A 10 -25.89 7.54 18.68
CA VAL A 10 -26.96 6.66 19.15
C VAL A 10 -26.33 5.46 19.86
N VAL A 11 -26.94 5.04 20.97
CA VAL A 11 -26.48 3.83 21.67
C VAL A 11 -26.73 2.62 20.76
N ASP A 12 -25.69 1.82 20.53
CA ASP A 12 -25.76 0.65 19.65
C ASP A 12 -26.52 -0.51 20.33
N ARG A 13 -27.86 -0.40 20.31
CA ARG A 13 -28.80 -1.39 20.83
C ARG A 13 -30.00 -1.53 19.90
N PRO A 14 -30.56 -2.74 19.74
CA PRO A 14 -31.75 -2.96 18.92
C PRO A 14 -32.88 -1.97 19.28
N GLY A 15 -33.47 -1.36 18.25
CA GLY A 15 -34.59 -0.43 18.38
C GLY A 15 -34.23 1.01 18.80
N PHE A 16 -32.96 1.34 19.06
CA PHE A 16 -32.60 2.74 19.36
C PHE A 16 -32.62 3.62 18.12
N LEU A 17 -32.08 3.13 17.01
CA LEU A 17 -32.15 3.83 15.73
C LEU A 17 -33.60 4.02 15.25
N SER A 18 -34.50 3.07 15.52
CA SER A 18 -35.91 3.22 15.11
C SER A 18 -36.65 4.32 15.88
N VAL A 19 -36.29 4.58 17.13
CA VAL A 19 -36.84 5.72 17.89
C VAL A 19 -36.38 7.04 17.28
N LEU A 20 -35.12 7.11 16.84
CA LEU A 20 -34.58 8.29 16.17
C LEU A 20 -35.28 8.55 14.83
N THR A 21 -35.38 7.53 13.97
CA THR A 21 -36.02 7.67 12.66
C THR A 21 -37.52 7.95 12.76
N ALA A 22 -38.21 7.39 13.76
CA ALA A 22 -39.60 7.72 14.04
C ALA A 22 -39.77 9.19 14.46
N SER A 23 -38.88 9.71 15.31
CA SER A 23 -38.90 11.12 15.74
C SER A 23 -38.74 12.09 14.56
N LEU A 24 -37.84 11.77 13.62
CA LEU A 24 -37.67 12.53 12.38
C LEU A 24 -38.91 12.44 11.47
N ALA A 25 -39.46 11.24 11.31
CA ALA A 25 -40.65 11.00 10.48
C ALA A 25 -41.88 11.79 10.96
N LEU A 26 -42.07 11.95 12.29
CA LEU A 26 -43.14 12.77 12.86
C LEU A 26 -43.03 14.26 12.51
N ARG A 27 -41.85 14.72 12.08
CA ARG A 27 -41.61 16.08 11.57
C ARG A 27 -41.70 16.16 10.05
N GLY A 28 -42.06 15.08 9.36
CA GLY A 28 -42.10 15.03 7.90
C GLY A 28 -40.71 14.99 7.26
N VAL A 29 -39.66 14.62 8.00
CA VAL A 29 -38.30 14.52 7.49
C VAL A 29 -38.10 13.18 6.79
N ASN A 30 -37.66 13.21 5.54
CA ASN A 30 -37.32 12.04 4.76
C ASN A 30 -35.81 11.74 4.85
N ILE A 31 -35.44 10.49 5.14
CA ILE A 31 -34.04 10.08 5.23
C ILE A 31 -33.61 9.55 3.86
N LEU A 32 -32.62 10.21 3.25
CA LEU A 32 -32.11 9.86 1.93
C LEU A 32 -30.97 8.85 2.02
N THR A 33 -30.06 9.05 2.98
CA THR A 33 -28.94 8.14 3.24
C THR A 33 -28.64 8.06 4.73
N VAL A 34 -28.09 6.92 5.15
CA VAL A 34 -27.58 6.70 6.52
C VAL A 34 -26.21 6.06 6.42
N GLN A 35 -25.26 6.58 7.18
CA GLN A 35 -23.97 5.94 7.41
C GLN A 35 -23.75 5.76 8.91
N VAL A 36 -23.40 4.54 9.30
CA VAL A 36 -23.18 4.19 10.70
C VAL A 36 -21.68 4.02 10.93
N HIS A 37 -21.15 4.71 11.94
CA HIS A 37 -19.76 4.60 12.35
C HIS A 37 -19.70 4.10 13.80
N THR A 38 -19.23 2.87 13.99
CA THR A 38 -19.06 2.31 15.33
C THR A 38 -17.90 2.99 16.06
N THR A 39 -18.15 3.47 17.27
CA THR A 39 -17.14 4.07 18.17
C THR A 39 -17.31 3.52 19.59
N GLU A 40 -16.30 3.71 20.45
CA GLU A 40 -16.37 3.30 21.86
C GLU A 40 -17.51 3.99 22.63
N ALA A 41 -17.87 5.22 22.24
CA ALA A 41 -18.94 6.01 22.86
C ALA A 41 -20.34 5.68 22.34
N GLY A 42 -20.47 4.82 21.32
CA GLY A 42 -21.72 4.49 20.64
C GLY A 42 -21.61 4.54 19.11
N ALA A 43 -22.68 4.18 18.42
CA ALA A 43 -22.76 4.33 16.98
C ALA A 43 -22.95 5.82 16.64
N VAL A 44 -22.06 6.38 15.82
CA VAL A 44 -22.20 7.71 15.26
C VAL A 44 -22.88 7.58 13.91
N ASP A 45 -24.14 8.00 13.85
CA ASP A 45 -24.97 7.93 12.67
C ASP A 45 -24.94 9.27 11.92
N ASP A 46 -24.68 9.21 10.62
CA ASP A 46 -24.62 10.33 9.69
C ASP A 46 -25.76 10.21 8.69
N PHE A 47 -26.73 11.12 8.78
CA PHE A 47 -27.92 11.15 7.96
C PHE A 47 -27.84 12.29 6.95
N LEU A 48 -28.15 11.98 5.70
CA LEU A 48 -28.61 12.99 4.75
C LEU A 48 -30.14 12.94 4.71
N VAL A 49 -30.77 14.08 4.95
CA VAL A 49 -32.22 14.16 5.03
C VAL A 49 -32.77 15.27 4.15
N ASP A 50 -33.98 15.08 3.64
CA ASP A 50 -34.81 16.13 3.07
C ASP A 50 -35.90 16.52 4.07
N ALA A 51 -35.92 17.80 4.44
CA ALA A 51 -36.81 18.34 5.44
C ALA A 51 -37.74 19.43 4.84
N PRO A 52 -38.99 19.55 5.33
CA PRO A 52 -39.86 20.69 5.07
C PRO A 52 -39.13 22.04 5.21
N ALA A 53 -39.47 23.01 4.36
CA ALA A 53 -38.72 24.28 4.27
C ALA A 53 -38.84 25.12 5.54
N GLU A 54 -39.89 24.88 6.32
CA GLU A 54 -40.23 25.57 7.56
C GLU A 54 -39.40 25.08 8.75
N LEU A 55 -38.79 23.89 8.65
CA LEU A 55 -37.97 23.35 9.74
C LEU A 55 -36.61 24.04 9.81
N THR A 56 -36.25 24.47 11.02
CA THR A 56 -34.94 25.02 11.33
C THR A 56 -33.96 23.95 11.79
N GLY A 57 -32.67 24.29 11.84
CA GLY A 57 -31.66 23.40 12.42
C GLY A 57 -31.95 23.05 13.89
N ALA A 58 -32.50 23.99 14.66
CA ALA A 58 -32.90 23.76 16.05
C ALA A 58 -34.06 22.75 16.16
N ASP A 59 -35.01 22.77 15.22
CA ASP A 59 -36.10 21.79 15.20
C ASP A 59 -35.59 20.37 14.93
N LEU A 60 -34.58 20.25 14.06
CA LEU A 60 -33.92 18.98 13.76
C LEU A 60 -33.11 18.47 14.94
N VAL A 61 -32.34 19.33 15.62
CA VAL A 61 -31.64 18.96 16.86
C VAL A 61 -32.62 18.46 17.92
N ALA A 62 -33.71 19.21 18.16
CA ALA A 62 -34.73 18.80 19.12
C ALA A 62 -35.42 17.48 18.72
N ALA A 63 -35.59 17.20 17.41
CA ALA A 63 -36.09 15.92 16.92
C ALA A 63 -35.12 14.77 17.18
N VAL A 64 -33.82 14.99 16.97
CA VAL A 64 -32.78 14.00 17.27
C VAL A 64 -32.72 13.69 18.77
N GLU A 65 -32.77 14.71 19.63
CA GLU A 65 -32.73 14.53 21.10
C GLU A 65 -33.96 13.76 21.61
N ARG A 66 -35.17 14.09 21.13
CA ARG A 66 -36.38 13.28 21.41
C ARG A 66 -36.24 11.84 20.92
N GLY A 67 -35.51 11.66 19.82
CA GLY A 67 -35.13 10.39 19.23
C GLY A 67 -34.04 9.62 19.97
N ARG A 68 -33.58 10.10 21.14
CA ARG A 68 -32.48 9.55 21.95
C ARG A 68 -31.08 9.69 21.32
N GLY A 69 -30.95 10.47 20.25
CA GLY A 69 -29.65 10.86 19.73
C GLY A 69 -28.96 11.87 20.65
N ARG A 70 -27.63 11.80 20.74
CA ARG A 70 -26.78 12.69 21.54
C ARG A 70 -25.70 13.31 20.65
N ASN A 71 -25.01 14.33 21.16
CA ASN A 71 -23.91 15.00 20.45
C ASN A 71 -24.31 15.40 19.01
N CYS A 72 -25.52 15.93 18.88
CA CYS A 72 -26.11 16.20 17.57
C CYS A 72 -25.44 17.40 16.91
N TRP A 73 -25.02 17.21 15.67
CA TRP A 73 -24.57 18.26 14.77
C TRP A 73 -25.47 18.30 13.55
N VAL A 74 -25.88 19.50 13.15
CA VAL A 74 -26.79 19.72 12.01
C VAL A 74 -26.23 20.84 11.14
N ALA A 75 -26.16 20.60 9.83
CA ALA A 75 -25.79 21.62 8.85
C ALA A 75 -26.62 21.48 7.56
N ARG A 76 -26.75 22.59 6.83
CA ARG A 76 -27.34 22.57 5.49
C ARG A 76 -26.44 21.73 4.56
N SER A 77 -27.08 21.04 3.61
CA SER A 77 -26.38 20.24 2.61
C SER A 77 -26.79 20.68 1.20
N GLU A 78 -25.90 20.50 0.23
CA GLU A 78 -26.16 20.78 -1.18
C GLU A 78 -26.41 19.48 -1.96
N ALA A 79 -26.80 19.59 -3.24
CA ALA A 79 -27.01 18.44 -4.11
C ALA A 79 -25.79 17.52 -4.21
N GLN A 80 -24.57 18.07 -4.07
CA GLN A 80 -23.32 17.31 -4.03
C GLN A 80 -23.27 16.29 -2.87
N GLY A 81 -24.04 16.53 -1.79
CA GLY A 81 -24.21 15.62 -0.67
C GLY A 81 -25.04 14.38 -0.97
N LEU A 82 -25.79 14.36 -2.08
CA LEU A 82 -26.57 13.20 -2.53
C LEU A 82 -25.70 12.08 -3.09
N ALA A 83 -24.50 12.40 -3.58
CA ALA A 83 -23.55 11.39 -4.01
C ALA A 83 -23.05 10.59 -2.79
N ASP A 84 -23.14 9.27 -2.89
CA ASP A 84 -22.68 8.40 -1.82
C ASP A 84 -21.17 8.56 -1.60
N GLN A 85 -20.77 8.30 -0.35
CA GLN A 85 -19.41 8.53 0.09
C GLN A 85 -18.38 7.63 -0.63
N PRO A 86 -18.63 6.34 -0.91
CA PRO A 86 -17.77 5.53 -1.77
C PRO A 86 -17.52 6.14 -3.16
N THR A 87 -18.58 6.56 -3.87
CA THR A 87 -18.45 7.17 -5.20
C THR A 87 -17.61 8.44 -5.16
N ARG A 88 -17.83 9.31 -4.16
CA ARG A 88 -17.01 10.51 -3.96
C ARG A 88 -15.54 10.18 -3.69
N ALA A 89 -15.26 9.18 -2.86
CA ALA A 89 -13.89 8.77 -2.55
C ALA A 89 -13.14 8.26 -3.79
N LEU A 90 -13.79 7.45 -4.64
CA LEU A 90 -13.21 6.96 -5.89
C LEU A 90 -12.96 8.09 -6.90
N GLY A 91 -13.85 9.08 -6.96
CA GLY A 91 -13.66 10.27 -7.78
C GLY A 91 -12.45 11.09 -7.34
N LEU A 92 -12.26 11.27 -6.03
CA LEU A 92 -11.10 11.95 -5.44
C LEU A 92 -9.80 11.16 -5.68
N ALA A 93 -9.82 9.84 -5.48
CA ALA A 93 -8.68 8.97 -5.81
C ALA A 93 -8.27 9.08 -7.28
N SER A 94 -9.24 9.11 -8.19
CA SER A 94 -9.00 9.25 -9.64
C SER A 94 -8.37 10.60 -10.01
N ARG A 95 -8.66 11.67 -9.26
CA ARG A 95 -8.00 12.97 -9.42
C ARG A 95 -6.56 12.92 -8.91
N LEU A 96 -6.35 12.33 -7.75
CA LEU A 96 -5.03 12.19 -7.14
C LEU A 96 -4.05 11.37 -8.00
N VAL A 97 -4.55 10.38 -8.74
CA VAL A 97 -3.74 9.63 -9.72
C VAL A 97 -3.22 10.52 -10.85
N ARG A 98 -3.96 11.58 -11.22
CA ARG A 98 -3.56 12.52 -12.28
C ARG A 98 -2.68 13.65 -11.76
N ASP A 99 -2.91 14.05 -10.51
CA ASP A 99 -2.20 15.13 -9.83
C ASP A 99 -1.93 14.74 -8.36
N PRO A 100 -0.78 14.11 -8.09
CA PRO A 100 -0.42 13.66 -6.73
C PRO A 100 -0.21 14.80 -5.73
N ASP A 101 0.19 15.98 -6.23
CA ASP A 101 0.49 17.15 -5.39
C ASP A 101 -0.80 17.76 -4.80
N ALA A 102 -1.96 17.44 -5.38
CA ALA A 102 -3.27 17.85 -4.90
C ALA A 102 -3.76 17.08 -3.65
N LEU A 103 -2.92 16.27 -2.99
CA LEU A 103 -3.31 15.47 -1.82
C LEU A 103 -3.95 16.30 -0.71
N GLY A 104 -3.37 17.46 -0.36
CA GLY A 104 -3.89 18.31 0.71
C GLY A 104 -5.32 18.78 0.45
N GLU A 105 -5.61 19.24 -0.77
CA GLU A 105 -6.95 19.69 -1.18
C GLU A 105 -7.93 18.51 -1.30
N THR A 106 -7.43 17.35 -1.74
CA THR A 106 -8.22 16.12 -1.83
C THR A 106 -8.64 15.64 -0.43
N LEU A 107 -7.73 15.70 0.55
CA LEU A 107 -8.02 15.41 1.96
C LEU A 107 -9.03 16.39 2.55
N ARG A 108 -8.85 17.69 2.26
CA ARG A 108 -9.78 18.74 2.69
C ARG A 108 -11.19 18.46 2.20
N THR A 109 -11.33 18.11 0.92
CA THR A 109 -12.62 17.78 0.29
C THR A 109 -13.21 16.47 0.80
N LEU A 110 -12.39 15.42 0.97
CA LEU A 110 -12.84 14.12 1.48
C LEU A 110 -13.43 14.24 2.88
N LEU A 111 -12.75 15.00 3.75
CA LEU A 111 -13.07 15.13 5.16
C LEU A 111 -14.01 16.30 5.47
N SER A 112 -14.31 17.15 4.49
CA SER A 112 -15.01 18.42 4.72
C SER A 112 -14.31 19.23 5.83
N ALA A 113 -12.99 19.27 5.76
CA ALA A 113 -12.15 19.90 6.76
C ALA A 113 -12.09 21.43 6.55
N ASP A 114 -11.90 22.15 7.64
CA ASP A 114 -11.71 23.61 7.61
C ASP A 114 -10.35 23.96 7.00
N SER A 115 -9.32 23.16 7.34
CA SER A 115 -7.98 23.28 6.79
C SER A 115 -7.21 21.96 6.81
N VAL A 116 -6.23 21.88 5.92
CA VAL A 116 -5.23 20.81 5.85
C VAL A 116 -3.87 21.48 5.65
N SER A 117 -2.89 21.13 6.48
CA SER A 117 -1.53 21.64 6.37
C SER A 117 -0.53 20.50 6.47
N TRP A 118 0.60 20.62 5.77
CA TRP A 118 1.69 19.66 5.86
C TRP A 118 2.77 20.17 6.82
N ARG A 119 3.29 19.27 7.66
CA ARG A 119 4.34 19.55 8.64
C ARG A 119 5.55 18.64 8.37
N PRO A 120 6.78 19.18 8.31
CA PRO A 120 7.98 18.38 8.05
C PRO A 120 8.40 17.47 9.21
N GLN A 121 8.00 17.81 10.45
CA GLN A 121 8.22 16.96 11.62
C GLN A 121 6.87 16.44 12.13
N PRO A 122 6.77 15.14 12.46
CA PRO A 122 5.59 14.61 13.14
C PRO A 122 5.45 15.33 14.48
N GLY A 123 4.23 15.79 14.80
CA GLY A 123 3.92 16.43 16.07
C GLY A 123 4.23 15.53 17.28
N GLN A 124 4.27 16.10 18.48
CA GLN A 124 4.59 15.35 19.71
C GLN A 124 3.58 14.21 19.97
N ASP A 125 2.32 14.40 19.60
CA ASP A 125 1.34 13.30 19.63
C ASP A 125 1.35 12.57 18.27
N GLY A 126 1.44 11.24 18.34
CA GLY A 126 1.55 10.35 17.19
C GLY A 126 0.35 10.40 16.22
N PRO A 127 0.38 9.56 15.17
CA PRO A 127 -0.69 9.51 14.18
C PRO A 127 -2.03 9.10 14.83
N GLY A 128 -3.12 9.71 14.38
CA GLY A 128 -4.44 9.46 14.95
C GLY A 128 -5.46 10.55 14.65
N HIS A 129 -6.61 10.47 15.30
CA HIS A 129 -7.67 11.45 15.18
C HIS A 129 -8.26 11.79 16.56
N GLY A 130 -8.71 13.03 16.71
CA GLY A 130 -9.47 13.54 17.85
C GLY A 130 -10.77 14.19 17.38
N ALA A 131 -11.38 15.00 18.26
CA ALA A 131 -12.59 15.74 17.90
C ALA A 131 -12.31 16.75 16.78
N GLU A 132 -11.34 17.65 16.98
CA GLU A 132 -11.10 18.76 16.06
C GLU A 132 -9.89 18.57 15.14
N THR A 133 -9.04 17.60 15.46
CA THR A 133 -7.74 17.43 14.79
C THR A 133 -7.55 16.00 14.31
N MET A 134 -7.02 15.81 13.10
CA MET A 134 -6.56 14.52 12.58
C MET A 134 -5.13 14.66 12.05
N ARG A 135 -4.28 13.68 12.37
CA ARG A 135 -2.87 13.65 11.99
C ARG A 135 -2.58 12.39 11.18
N LEU A 136 -2.16 12.58 9.94
CA LEU A 136 -1.88 11.51 8.98
C LEU A 136 -0.38 11.50 8.65
N PRO A 137 0.33 10.38 8.84
CA PRO A 137 1.73 10.28 8.46
C PRO A 137 1.89 10.33 6.94
N ASP A 138 2.84 11.12 6.45
CA ASP A 138 3.23 11.13 5.04
C ASP A 138 4.31 10.06 4.82
N PRO A 139 4.11 9.08 3.91
CA PRO A 139 5.10 8.04 3.61
C PRO A 139 6.46 8.58 3.16
N ASP A 140 6.49 9.77 2.55
CA ASP A 140 7.72 10.40 2.09
C ASP A 140 8.37 11.32 3.16
N GLY A 141 7.75 11.40 4.35
CA GLY A 141 8.25 12.11 5.52
C GLY A 141 7.37 13.29 5.93
N GLY A 142 7.25 13.51 7.24
CA GLY A 142 6.37 14.53 7.81
C GLY A 142 4.95 14.01 8.10
N SER A 143 4.00 14.91 8.24
CA SER A 143 2.60 14.59 8.52
C SER A 143 1.63 15.66 8.05
N PHE A 144 0.46 15.25 7.58
CA PHE A 144 -0.68 16.14 7.36
C PHE A 144 -1.44 16.37 8.67
N GLU A 145 -1.67 17.64 8.99
CA GLU A 145 -2.50 18.11 10.08
C GLU A 145 -3.81 18.65 9.50
N VAL A 146 -4.91 17.96 9.79
CA VAL A 146 -6.26 18.28 9.34
C VAL A 146 -7.04 18.86 10.52
N LEU A 147 -7.67 20.01 10.32
CA LEU A 147 -8.49 20.68 11.33
C LEU A 147 -9.94 20.77 10.87
N ARG A 148 -10.88 20.42 11.75
CA ARG A 148 -12.32 20.56 11.53
C ARG A 148 -13.01 20.86 12.86
N SER A 149 -13.65 22.01 12.95
CA SER A 149 -14.29 22.50 14.18
C SER A 149 -15.47 21.61 14.59
N ALA A 150 -16.28 21.17 13.62
CA ALA A 150 -17.33 20.18 13.82
C ALA A 150 -17.77 19.56 12.47
N PRO A 151 -18.30 18.32 12.46
CA PRO A 151 -18.39 17.40 13.61
C PRO A 151 -17.06 16.70 13.89
N GLY A 152 -16.97 15.98 15.03
CA GLY A 152 -15.79 15.21 15.41
C GLY A 152 -15.39 14.15 14.37
N PHE A 153 -14.09 13.87 14.24
CA PHE A 153 -13.59 12.83 13.34
C PHE A 153 -13.91 11.42 13.82
N THR A 154 -14.31 10.55 12.89
CA THR A 154 -14.57 9.13 13.17
C THR A 154 -13.39 8.23 12.77
N PRO A 155 -13.28 7.02 13.35
CA PRO A 155 -12.27 6.04 12.92
C PRO A 155 -12.38 5.68 11.43
N ALA A 156 -13.61 5.65 10.90
CA ALA A 156 -13.86 5.40 9.49
C ALA A 156 -13.38 6.56 8.59
N GLU A 157 -13.48 7.81 9.05
CA GLU A 157 -12.90 8.98 8.36
C GLU A 157 -11.37 8.90 8.35
N TYR A 158 -10.76 8.57 9.49
CA TYR A 158 -9.31 8.38 9.60
C TYR A 158 -8.79 7.30 8.64
N ALA A 159 -9.41 6.12 8.65
CA ALA A 159 -9.01 5.01 7.79
C ALA A 159 -9.06 5.35 6.29
N ARG A 160 -10.09 6.10 5.86
CA ARG A 160 -10.20 6.55 4.46
C ARG A 160 -9.14 7.58 4.10
N ALA A 161 -8.86 8.52 5.00
CA ALA A 161 -7.84 9.52 4.78
C ALA A 161 -6.46 8.88 4.68
N GLN A 162 -6.16 7.90 5.56
CA GLN A 162 -4.92 7.11 5.48
C GLN A 162 -4.79 6.39 4.13
N ALA A 163 -5.85 5.70 3.68
CA ALA A 163 -5.84 5.01 2.39
C ALA A 163 -5.59 5.97 1.21
N LEU A 164 -6.06 7.21 1.28
CA LEU A 164 -5.83 8.22 0.26
C LEU A 164 -4.38 8.74 0.28
N VAL A 165 -3.78 8.92 1.47
CA VAL A 165 -2.36 9.27 1.62
C VAL A 165 -1.47 8.15 1.08
N ASP A 166 -1.79 6.90 1.40
CA ASP A 166 -1.05 5.72 0.91
C ASP A 166 -1.11 5.63 -0.63
N LEU A 167 -2.28 5.92 -1.21
CA LEU A 167 -2.46 6.00 -2.67
C LEU A 167 -1.59 7.12 -3.27
N ALA A 168 -1.64 8.33 -2.70
CA ALA A 168 -0.82 9.45 -3.18
C ALA A 168 0.67 9.10 -3.20
N GLY A 169 1.18 8.54 -2.09
CA GLY A 169 2.57 8.10 -2.01
C GLY A 169 2.89 7.03 -3.06
N ALA A 170 1.97 6.09 -3.30
CA ALA A 170 2.17 5.08 -4.34
C ALA A 170 2.25 5.70 -5.75
N VAL A 171 1.40 6.67 -6.06
CA VAL A 171 1.39 7.37 -7.35
C VAL A 171 2.63 8.26 -7.49
N ALA A 172 2.96 9.06 -6.47
CA ALA A 172 4.14 9.92 -6.47
C ALA A 172 5.43 9.11 -6.71
N ARG A 173 5.57 7.95 -6.06
CA ARG A 173 6.70 7.03 -6.30
C ARG A 173 6.78 6.56 -7.76
N GLN A 174 5.65 6.33 -8.44
CA GLN A 174 5.64 6.01 -9.87
C GLN A 174 6.09 7.19 -10.75
N VAL A 175 5.72 8.42 -10.39
CA VAL A 175 6.09 9.62 -11.16
C VAL A 175 7.60 9.92 -11.06
N VAL A 176 8.20 9.82 -9.86
CA VAL A 176 9.65 10.02 -9.64
C VAL A 176 10.49 9.05 -10.47
N ASP A 177 9.96 7.86 -10.75
CA ASP A 177 10.62 6.86 -11.55
C ASP A 177 10.53 7.13 -13.07
N ARG A 178 9.98 8.27 -13.51
CA ARG A 178 10.03 8.73 -14.91
C ARG A 178 11.13 9.77 -15.15
N VAL A 179 12.17 9.43 -15.92
CA VAL A 179 13.26 10.38 -16.29
C VAL A 179 13.77 10.13 -17.70
N THR A 180 14.41 11.13 -18.31
CA THR A 180 15.23 10.95 -19.51
C THR A 180 16.68 10.72 -19.12
N LEU A 181 17.27 9.62 -19.59
CA LEU A 181 18.70 9.35 -19.52
C LEU A 181 19.36 9.86 -20.79
N VAL A 182 20.30 10.78 -20.65
CA VAL A 182 21.23 11.15 -21.73
C VAL A 182 22.45 10.26 -21.60
N LEU A 183 22.67 9.41 -22.60
CA LEU A 183 23.80 8.48 -22.65
C LEU A 183 25.09 9.20 -23.11
N PRO A 184 26.28 8.62 -22.85
CA PRO A 184 27.56 9.26 -23.24
C PRO A 184 27.73 9.51 -24.74
N ASP A 185 26.97 8.79 -25.58
CA ASP A 185 26.94 8.94 -27.03
C ASP A 185 25.87 9.96 -27.52
N GLY A 186 25.22 10.66 -26.59
CA GLY A 186 24.17 11.65 -26.86
C GLY A 186 22.78 11.04 -27.09
N ALA A 187 22.63 9.72 -27.07
CA ALA A 187 21.31 9.10 -27.19
C ALA A 187 20.45 9.36 -25.95
N GLU A 188 19.17 9.64 -26.17
CA GLU A 188 18.20 9.84 -25.10
C GLU A 188 17.31 8.60 -24.91
N LEU A 189 17.15 8.18 -23.66
CA LEU A 189 16.24 7.10 -23.28
C LEU A 189 15.26 7.59 -22.22
N ALA A 190 13.96 7.46 -22.48
CA ALA A 190 12.98 7.64 -21.43
C ALA A 190 12.98 6.38 -20.55
N VAL A 191 13.10 6.56 -19.24
CA VAL A 191 12.89 5.52 -18.25
C VAL A 191 11.57 5.79 -17.56
N ARG A 192 10.71 4.78 -17.44
CA ARG A 192 9.42 4.87 -16.74
C ARG A 192 9.05 3.56 -16.06
N PRO A 193 8.15 3.56 -15.06
CA PRO A 193 7.50 2.35 -14.61
C PRO A 193 6.80 1.62 -15.75
N ALA A 194 6.81 0.29 -15.66
CA ALA A 194 6.11 -0.59 -16.57
C ALA A 194 4.61 -0.61 -16.25
N VAL A 195 3.79 -0.76 -17.29
CA VAL A 195 2.36 -1.01 -17.19
C VAL A 195 2.01 -2.36 -17.85
N PRO A 196 0.85 -2.95 -17.54
CA PRO A 196 0.44 -4.23 -18.15
C PRO A 196 0.43 -4.22 -19.69
N ASP A 197 0.14 -3.07 -20.29
CA ASP A 197 0.09 -2.87 -21.75
C ASP A 197 1.46 -2.92 -22.43
N ASP A 198 2.56 -2.84 -21.67
CA ASP A 198 3.92 -2.98 -22.20
C ASP A 198 4.29 -4.42 -22.58
N LEU A 199 3.41 -5.40 -22.31
CA LEU A 199 3.68 -6.82 -22.55
C LEU A 199 4.14 -7.14 -23.99
N PRO A 200 3.51 -6.61 -25.06
CA PRO A 200 3.99 -6.84 -26.42
C PRO A 200 5.40 -6.28 -26.65
N ALA A 201 5.66 -5.06 -26.18
CA ALA A 201 6.96 -4.39 -26.34
C ALA A 201 8.06 -5.11 -25.55
N LEU A 202 7.76 -5.56 -24.33
CA LEU A 202 8.67 -6.35 -23.50
C LEU A 202 9.00 -7.70 -24.16
N ARG A 203 8.01 -8.39 -24.73
CA ARG A 203 8.23 -9.65 -25.46
C ARG A 203 9.10 -9.43 -26.69
N ALA A 204 8.87 -8.36 -27.45
CA ALA A 204 9.69 -8.00 -28.59
C ALA A 204 11.16 -7.75 -28.18
N MET A 205 11.38 -7.05 -27.05
CA MET A 205 12.72 -6.83 -26.50
C MET A 205 13.43 -8.14 -26.11
N HIS A 206 12.72 -9.07 -25.48
CA HIS A 206 13.28 -10.40 -25.18
C HIS A 206 13.65 -11.17 -26.45
N GLY A 207 12.84 -11.06 -27.51
CA GLY A 207 13.10 -11.71 -28.80
C GLY A 207 14.33 -11.19 -29.53
N ARG A 208 14.75 -9.95 -29.25
CA ARG A 208 15.99 -9.36 -29.81
C ARG A 208 17.24 -9.66 -28.98
N CYS A 209 17.08 -10.18 -27.77
CA CYS A 209 18.21 -10.50 -26.90
C CYS A 209 18.91 -11.80 -27.34
N SER A 210 20.24 -11.82 -27.25
CA SER A 210 21.00 -13.05 -27.51
C SER A 210 20.72 -14.14 -26.44
N PRO A 211 20.88 -15.45 -26.75
CA PRO A 211 20.74 -16.50 -25.75
C PRO A 211 21.66 -16.30 -24.52
N ARG A 212 22.87 -15.77 -24.75
CA ARG A 212 23.81 -15.41 -23.67
C ARG A 212 23.25 -14.29 -22.78
N THR A 213 22.55 -13.33 -23.36
CA THR A 213 21.86 -12.26 -22.63
C THR A 213 20.74 -12.79 -21.76
N LEU A 214 19.90 -13.67 -22.33
CA LEU A 214 18.79 -14.28 -21.62
C LEU A 214 19.28 -15.20 -20.49
N HIS A 215 20.30 -16.03 -20.74
CA HIS A 215 20.87 -16.92 -19.72
C HIS A 215 21.44 -16.18 -18.50
N ARG A 216 21.97 -14.97 -18.70
CA ARG A 216 22.47 -14.12 -17.61
C ARG A 216 21.37 -13.56 -16.71
N ARG A 217 20.12 -13.53 -17.19
CA ARG A 217 18.94 -13.03 -16.45
C ARG A 217 18.04 -14.16 -15.97
N TYR A 218 17.89 -15.20 -16.77
CA TYR A 218 17.00 -16.33 -16.59
C TYR A 218 17.83 -17.62 -16.65
N PRO A 219 17.86 -18.43 -15.57
CA PRO A 219 18.64 -19.67 -15.54
C PRO A 219 18.35 -20.61 -16.72
N GLU A 220 17.10 -20.64 -17.18
CA GLU A 220 16.62 -21.45 -18.32
C GLU A 220 17.22 -21.04 -19.67
N GLY A 221 17.88 -19.88 -19.79
CA GLY A 221 18.49 -19.43 -21.05
C GLY A 221 17.52 -18.91 -22.10
N ALA A 222 16.23 -18.82 -21.79
CA ALA A 222 15.18 -18.40 -22.71
C ALA A 222 14.32 -17.28 -22.11
N ALA A 223 13.53 -16.64 -22.97
CA ALA A 223 12.51 -15.70 -22.53
C ALA A 223 11.46 -16.43 -21.69
N PRO A 224 11.08 -15.91 -20.52
CA PRO A 224 10.11 -16.58 -19.67
C PRO A 224 8.71 -16.59 -20.30
N ALA A 225 7.87 -17.53 -19.87
CA ALA A 225 6.49 -17.61 -20.30
C ALA A 225 5.72 -16.30 -20.08
N THR A 226 4.73 -16.02 -20.92
CA THR A 226 3.90 -14.81 -20.88
C THR A 226 3.30 -14.54 -19.50
N THR A 227 2.91 -15.58 -18.77
CA THR A 227 2.36 -15.48 -17.41
C THR A 227 3.39 -14.97 -16.39
N ARG A 228 4.67 -15.32 -16.57
CA ARG A 228 5.77 -14.79 -15.75
C ARG A 228 6.12 -13.36 -16.16
N LEU A 229 6.11 -13.02 -17.45
CA LEU A 229 6.30 -11.63 -17.90
C LEU A 229 5.22 -10.69 -17.38
N ARG A 230 3.94 -11.10 -17.37
CA ARG A 230 2.85 -10.31 -16.76
C ARG A 230 3.09 -10.02 -15.28
N ARG A 231 3.53 -11.02 -14.53
CA ARG A 231 3.90 -10.86 -13.11
C ARG A 231 5.11 -9.95 -12.90
N LEU A 232 6.06 -9.97 -13.83
CA LEU A 232 7.21 -9.06 -13.79
C LEU A 232 6.80 -7.62 -14.13
N LEU A 233 5.84 -7.39 -15.02
CA LEU A 233 5.35 -6.04 -15.34
C LEU A 233 4.56 -5.40 -14.20
N ALA A 234 3.80 -6.22 -13.46
CA ALA A 234 2.97 -5.77 -12.35
C ALA A 234 3.27 -6.58 -11.06
N PRO A 235 4.41 -6.34 -10.40
CA PRO A 235 4.73 -7.00 -9.14
C PRO A 235 3.77 -6.53 -8.04
N ALA A 236 3.32 -7.47 -7.18
CA ALA A 236 2.44 -7.13 -6.05
C ALA A 236 3.13 -6.22 -5.01
N ARG A 237 4.44 -6.38 -4.84
CA ARG A 237 5.30 -5.50 -4.03
C ARG A 237 6.61 -5.26 -4.78
N GLY A 238 6.90 -4.00 -5.11
CA GLY A 238 8.09 -3.59 -5.85
C GLY A 238 7.75 -2.76 -7.08
N VAL A 239 8.69 -2.67 -8.03
CA VAL A 239 8.56 -1.86 -9.24
C VAL A 239 9.33 -2.47 -10.41
N THR A 240 8.81 -2.31 -11.62
CA THR A 240 9.55 -2.63 -12.84
C THR A 240 9.73 -1.36 -13.65
N LEU A 241 10.97 -1.06 -14.03
CA LEU A 241 11.36 0.08 -14.85
C LEU A 241 11.70 -0.40 -16.26
N LEU A 242 11.18 0.30 -17.26
CA LEU A 242 11.53 0.13 -18.67
C LEU A 242 12.36 1.32 -19.12
N ALA A 243 13.43 1.06 -19.86
CA ALA A 243 14.07 2.08 -20.70
C ALA A 243 13.55 1.93 -22.12
N VAL A 244 13.02 3.00 -22.69
CA VAL A 244 12.44 3.04 -24.04
C VAL A 244 13.16 4.07 -24.90
N THR A 245 13.31 3.74 -26.18
CA THR A 245 13.74 4.65 -27.24
C THR A 245 12.51 5.20 -27.96
N GLY A 246 12.57 6.45 -28.40
CA GLY A 246 11.47 7.09 -29.12
C GLY A 246 10.42 7.73 -28.20
N GLY A 247 9.45 8.42 -28.80
CA GLY A 247 8.43 9.22 -28.11
C GLY A 247 8.28 10.64 -28.67
N SER A 248 9.30 11.10 -29.40
CA SER A 248 9.28 12.29 -30.27
C SER A 248 9.39 11.84 -31.74
N ASP A 249 8.74 12.59 -32.65
CA ASP A 249 8.81 12.42 -34.11
C ASP A 249 8.21 11.13 -34.71
N GLY A 250 7.19 10.54 -34.08
CA GLY A 250 6.40 9.46 -34.69
C GLY A 250 7.09 8.09 -34.78
N VAL A 251 8.29 7.96 -34.21
CA VAL A 251 8.96 6.66 -34.05
C VAL A 251 8.29 5.89 -32.91
N PRO A 252 7.85 4.64 -33.12
CA PRO A 252 7.19 3.85 -32.08
C PRO A 252 8.13 3.63 -30.88
N GLU A 253 7.57 3.77 -29.67
CA GLU A 253 8.32 3.46 -28.44
C GLU A 253 8.83 2.01 -28.49
N GLN A 254 10.14 1.84 -28.32
CA GLN A 254 10.76 0.53 -28.27
C GLN A 254 11.47 0.34 -26.94
N VAL A 255 11.07 -0.69 -26.18
CA VAL A 255 11.75 -1.10 -24.95
C VAL A 255 13.12 -1.67 -25.27
N VAL A 256 14.17 -1.17 -24.64
CA VAL A 256 15.58 -1.57 -24.84
C VAL A 256 16.25 -2.10 -23.57
N ALA A 257 15.66 -1.85 -22.41
CA ALA A 257 16.06 -2.47 -21.15
C ALA A 257 14.87 -2.57 -20.18
N VAL A 258 14.95 -3.56 -19.30
CA VAL A 258 14.02 -3.75 -18.18
C VAL A 258 14.81 -4.02 -16.90
N ALA A 259 14.40 -3.40 -15.80
CA ALA A 259 14.92 -3.68 -14.48
C ALA A 259 13.74 -3.85 -13.52
N ASN A 260 13.72 -4.94 -12.77
CA ASN A 260 12.62 -5.26 -11.85
C ASN A 260 13.15 -5.35 -10.43
N LEU A 261 12.35 -4.85 -9.49
CA LEU A 261 12.48 -5.04 -8.07
C LEU A 261 11.22 -5.75 -7.59
N VAL A 262 11.36 -6.90 -6.94
CA VAL A 262 10.25 -7.64 -6.32
C VAL A 262 10.57 -7.84 -4.85
N ALA A 263 9.65 -7.45 -3.98
CA ALA A 263 9.87 -7.47 -2.54
C ALA A 263 9.13 -8.64 -1.85
N GLU A 264 9.82 -9.27 -0.91
CA GLU A 264 9.32 -10.29 -0.02
C GLU A 264 9.72 -9.94 1.42
N GLY A 265 8.72 -9.65 2.27
CA GLY A 265 8.98 -9.15 3.63
C GLY A 265 9.74 -7.82 3.63
N VAL A 266 10.95 -7.84 4.18
CA VAL A 266 11.87 -6.68 4.27
C VAL A 266 13.00 -6.74 3.24
N LEU A 267 13.02 -7.74 2.37
CA LEU A 267 14.04 -7.96 1.36
C LEU A 267 13.47 -7.69 -0.04
N ALA A 268 14.30 -7.17 -0.93
CA ALA A 268 13.89 -6.86 -2.30
C ALA A 268 14.86 -7.46 -3.32
N GLU A 269 14.38 -8.40 -4.13
CA GLU A 269 15.15 -9.00 -5.22
C GLU A 269 15.18 -8.08 -6.43
N VAL A 270 16.38 -7.88 -7.00
CA VAL A 270 16.59 -7.09 -8.20
C VAL A 270 17.02 -7.94 -9.39
N GLY A 271 16.46 -7.64 -10.56
CA GLY A 271 16.86 -8.22 -11.83
C GLY A 271 17.02 -7.16 -12.91
N LEU A 272 17.91 -7.41 -13.87
CA LEU A 272 18.24 -6.47 -14.93
C LEU A 272 18.47 -7.19 -16.25
N LEU A 273 17.84 -6.71 -17.32
CA LEU A 273 18.06 -7.14 -18.69
C LEU A 273 18.26 -5.91 -19.57
N VAL A 274 19.36 -5.86 -20.30
CA VAL A 274 19.67 -4.82 -21.28
C VAL A 274 19.92 -5.51 -22.62
N GLU A 275 19.19 -5.07 -23.64
CA GLU A 275 19.34 -5.53 -25.03
C GLU A 275 20.78 -5.35 -25.49
N ASP A 276 21.30 -6.32 -26.25
CA ASP A 276 22.71 -6.41 -26.61
C ASP A 276 23.27 -5.10 -27.22
N GLY A 277 22.53 -4.44 -28.11
CA GLY A 277 22.94 -3.18 -28.75
C GLY A 277 23.03 -1.95 -27.82
N TRP A 278 22.42 -2.03 -26.65
CA TRP A 278 22.34 -0.95 -25.64
C TRP A 278 23.28 -1.17 -24.45
N ARG A 279 24.06 -2.25 -24.48
CA ARG A 279 25.04 -2.56 -23.44
C ARG A 279 26.23 -1.63 -23.49
N CYS A 280 26.95 -1.57 -22.37
CA CYS A 280 28.16 -0.76 -22.19
C CYS A 280 27.95 0.75 -22.34
N ARG A 281 26.69 1.22 -22.38
CA ARG A 281 26.33 2.65 -22.42
C ARG A 281 25.87 3.23 -21.08
N GLY A 282 25.99 2.45 -20.00
CA GLY A 282 25.57 2.88 -18.65
C GLY A 282 24.09 2.68 -18.30
N VAL A 283 23.26 2.23 -19.25
CA VAL A 283 21.81 1.97 -19.05
C VAL A 283 21.54 1.09 -17.83
N GLY A 284 22.24 -0.05 -17.73
CA GLY A 284 22.07 -0.98 -16.62
C GLY A 284 22.41 -0.37 -15.25
N THR A 285 23.48 0.41 -15.18
CA THR A 285 23.88 1.13 -13.96
C THR A 285 22.84 2.18 -13.57
N ALA A 286 22.32 2.93 -14.55
CA ALA A 286 21.30 3.94 -14.32
C ALA A 286 19.99 3.33 -13.79
N LEU A 287 19.52 2.24 -14.41
CA LEU A 287 18.32 1.55 -13.94
C LEU A 287 18.50 0.98 -12.53
N LEU A 288 19.63 0.32 -12.25
CA LEU A 288 19.87 -0.27 -10.93
C LEU A 288 19.97 0.79 -9.83
N ARG A 289 20.60 1.95 -10.10
CA ARG A 289 20.61 3.09 -9.17
C ARG A 289 19.20 3.53 -8.78
N ARG A 290 18.29 3.56 -9.75
CA ARG A 290 16.90 4.00 -9.54
C ARG A 290 16.12 2.97 -8.74
N LEU A 291 16.28 1.67 -9.04
CA LEU A 291 15.70 0.61 -8.21
C LEU A 291 16.17 0.67 -6.76
N VAL A 292 17.45 1.01 -6.53
CA VAL A 292 17.96 1.16 -5.16
C VAL A 292 17.38 2.38 -4.48
N ALA A 293 17.34 3.54 -5.15
CA ALA A 293 16.70 4.73 -4.60
C ALA A 293 15.21 4.49 -4.28
N HIS A 294 14.51 3.73 -5.13
CA HIS A 294 13.15 3.27 -4.86
C HIS A 294 13.11 2.38 -3.61
N ALA A 295 14.01 1.39 -3.52
CA ALA A 295 14.05 0.46 -2.41
C ALA A 295 14.33 1.11 -1.05
N THR A 296 15.25 2.09 -1.04
CA THR A 296 15.59 2.88 0.15
C THR A 296 14.40 3.72 0.60
N ARG A 297 13.71 4.41 -0.32
CA ARG A 297 12.49 5.17 -0.01
C ARG A 297 11.36 4.28 0.49
N ALA A 298 11.23 3.08 -0.08
CA ALA A 298 10.24 2.10 0.34
C ALA A 298 10.57 1.40 1.68
N GLY A 299 11.72 1.71 2.30
CA GLY A 299 12.10 1.20 3.62
C GLY A 299 12.53 -0.27 3.63
N TYR A 300 12.96 -0.84 2.50
CA TYR A 300 13.49 -2.20 2.50
C TYR A 300 14.84 -2.28 3.23
N ALA A 301 15.09 -3.39 3.92
CA ALA A 301 16.30 -3.58 4.71
C ALA A 301 17.53 -3.90 3.83
N ALA A 302 17.34 -4.72 2.79
CA ALA A 302 18.40 -5.11 1.88
C ALA A 302 17.88 -5.47 0.48
N LEU A 303 18.75 -5.32 -0.52
CA LEU A 303 18.56 -5.87 -1.86
C LEU A 303 19.24 -7.23 -2.00
N LEU A 304 18.58 -8.12 -2.73
CA LEU A 304 19.12 -9.42 -3.13
C LEU A 304 19.33 -9.43 -4.64
N ALA A 305 20.48 -9.92 -5.09
CA ALA A 305 20.74 -10.15 -6.51
C ALA A 305 21.28 -11.56 -6.72
N HIS A 306 20.57 -12.36 -7.51
CA HIS A 306 21.04 -13.66 -7.99
C HIS A 306 21.72 -13.49 -9.34
N VAL A 307 23.04 -13.67 -9.36
CA VAL A 307 23.89 -13.34 -10.50
C VAL A 307 24.77 -14.54 -10.86
N PRO A 308 24.76 -15.04 -12.10
CA PRO A 308 25.72 -16.04 -12.54
C PRO A 308 27.16 -15.55 -12.34
N ALA A 309 28.05 -16.42 -11.86
CA ALA A 309 29.42 -16.07 -11.51
C ALA A 309 30.23 -15.53 -12.71
N ASP A 310 29.83 -15.84 -13.94
CA ASP A 310 30.46 -15.35 -15.18
C ASP A 310 29.88 -14.02 -15.68
N ASN A 311 28.88 -13.46 -15.00
CA ASN A 311 28.29 -12.16 -15.32
C ASN A 311 29.07 -11.01 -14.68
N VAL A 312 30.34 -10.88 -15.09
CA VAL A 312 31.29 -9.86 -14.61
C VAL A 312 30.72 -8.44 -14.70
N ALA A 313 29.90 -8.15 -15.73
CA ALA A 313 29.30 -6.84 -15.90
C ALA A 313 28.36 -6.48 -14.72
N MET A 314 27.45 -7.38 -14.35
CA MET A 314 26.53 -7.16 -13.21
C MET A 314 27.28 -7.07 -11.89
N LEU A 315 28.27 -7.96 -11.67
CA LEU A 315 29.10 -7.93 -10.47
C LEU A 315 29.84 -6.59 -10.31
N ARG A 316 30.39 -6.03 -11.40
CA ARG A 316 31.03 -4.70 -11.39
C ARG A 316 30.05 -3.57 -11.11
N ILE A 317 28.80 -3.67 -11.58
CA ILE A 317 27.77 -2.66 -11.28
C ILE A 317 27.44 -2.71 -9.79
N LEU A 318 27.20 -3.89 -9.22
CA LEU A 318 26.89 -4.05 -7.80
C LEU A 318 28.05 -3.61 -6.90
N ASP A 319 29.28 -3.98 -7.25
CA ASP A 319 30.49 -3.61 -6.51
C ASP A 319 30.68 -2.09 -6.46
N ARG A 320 30.57 -1.41 -7.62
CA ARG A 320 30.71 0.06 -7.70
C ARG A 320 29.64 0.82 -6.95
N LEU A 321 28.41 0.31 -6.97
CA LEU A 321 27.30 1.06 -6.43
C LEU A 321 27.14 0.87 -4.92
N TYR A 322 27.40 -0.33 -4.38
CA TYR A 322 26.91 -0.63 -3.04
C TYR A 322 27.78 -1.53 -2.15
N ARG A 323 29.03 -1.85 -2.50
CA ARG A 323 29.94 -2.74 -1.72
C ARG A 323 29.18 -3.90 -1.02
N PRO A 324 28.93 -5.02 -1.72
CA PRO A 324 28.13 -6.13 -1.21
C PRO A 324 28.54 -6.55 0.22
N GLY A 325 27.58 -6.65 1.13
CA GLY A 325 27.84 -6.99 2.53
C GLY A 325 28.13 -8.46 2.72
N ALA A 326 27.29 -9.32 2.11
CA ALA A 326 27.47 -10.77 2.09
C ALA A 326 27.33 -11.28 0.65
N VAL A 327 28.21 -12.22 0.28
CA VAL A 327 28.16 -12.93 -1.00
C VAL A 327 28.13 -14.41 -0.67
N ASP A 328 27.01 -15.06 -0.99
CA ASP A 328 26.87 -16.51 -0.90
C ASP A 328 27.03 -17.13 -2.30
N ARG A 329 27.59 -18.33 -2.36
CA ARG A 329 27.88 -19.03 -3.62
C ARG A 329 27.26 -20.41 -3.62
N ASP A 330 26.33 -20.61 -4.54
CA ASP A 330 25.75 -21.92 -4.86
C ASP A 330 26.14 -22.32 -6.29
N GLY A 331 27.18 -23.14 -6.40
CA GLY A 331 27.74 -23.58 -7.69
C GLY A 331 28.18 -22.42 -8.59
N LYS A 332 27.42 -22.19 -9.66
CA LYS A 332 27.64 -21.12 -10.65
C LYS A 332 26.82 -19.86 -10.38
N MET A 333 25.97 -19.85 -9.35
CA MET A 333 25.16 -18.70 -8.97
C MET A 333 25.76 -18.01 -7.74
N LEU A 334 25.74 -16.69 -7.75
CA LEU A 334 26.11 -15.86 -6.60
C LEU A 334 24.85 -15.14 -6.10
N THR A 335 24.63 -15.19 -4.80
CA THR A 335 23.59 -14.41 -4.12
C THR A 335 24.27 -13.26 -3.39
N LEU A 336 24.09 -12.05 -3.89
CA LEU A 336 24.66 -10.84 -3.28
C LEU A 336 23.58 -10.15 -2.43
N THR A 337 23.93 -9.86 -1.17
CA THR A 337 23.09 -9.08 -0.26
C THR A 337 23.68 -7.68 -0.08
N VAL A 338 22.88 -6.67 -0.40
CA VAL A 338 23.25 -5.26 -0.29
C VAL A 338 22.37 -4.59 0.77
N PRO A 339 22.90 -4.27 1.96
CA PRO A 339 22.13 -3.57 2.99
C PRO A 339 21.81 -2.13 2.53
N LEU A 340 20.54 -1.71 2.68
CA LEU A 340 20.05 -0.38 2.26
C LEU A 340 19.94 0.61 3.41
N THR A 341 19.75 0.10 4.62
CA THR A 341 19.81 0.87 5.87
C THR A 341 21.11 0.55 6.58
N GLY A 342 21.77 1.56 7.17
CA GLY A 342 22.95 1.42 8.05
C GLY A 342 22.73 0.60 9.32
N ARG A 343 21.65 -0.19 9.39
CA ARG A 343 21.44 -1.21 10.41
C ARG A 343 22.25 -2.42 10.01
N ARG A 344 23.47 -2.47 10.54
CA ARG A 344 24.29 -3.67 10.62
C ARG A 344 23.37 -4.82 11.07
N ALA A 345 23.18 -5.83 10.22
CA ALA A 345 22.59 -7.07 10.69
C ALA A 345 23.53 -7.59 11.77
N GLU A 346 23.07 -7.52 13.02
CA GLU A 346 23.75 -8.16 14.12
C GLU A 346 23.68 -9.66 13.82
N PRO A 347 24.81 -10.37 13.71
CA PRO A 347 24.78 -11.80 13.48
C PRO A 347 24.00 -12.42 14.65
N ALA A 348 22.99 -13.22 14.32
CA ALA A 348 22.23 -13.96 15.32
C ALA A 348 23.23 -14.68 16.26
N PRO A 349 23.10 -14.55 17.58
CA PRO A 349 24.03 -15.21 18.49
C PRO A 349 23.94 -16.71 18.24
N ALA A 350 25.08 -17.31 17.88
CA ALA A 350 25.22 -18.75 17.80
C ALA A 350 24.71 -19.35 19.11
N GLY A 351 23.66 -20.16 19.01
CA GLY A 351 23.05 -20.83 20.16
C GLY A 351 24.12 -21.61 20.91
N THR A 352 24.59 -21.03 22.00
CA THR A 352 25.40 -21.74 22.97
C THR A 352 24.41 -22.44 23.88
N VAL A 353 24.27 -23.75 23.70
CA VAL A 353 23.57 -24.62 24.65
C VAL A 353 24.28 -24.47 25.99
N PRO A 354 23.65 -23.94 27.06
CA PRO A 354 24.29 -23.91 28.36
C PRO A 354 24.23 -25.31 28.95
N ALA A 355 25.41 -25.86 29.22
CA ALA A 355 25.57 -27.02 30.06
C ALA A 355 25.07 -26.72 31.49
N GLY A 356 24.16 -27.57 31.97
CA GLY A 356 23.95 -27.95 33.36
C GLY A 356 23.90 -26.85 34.43
N THR A 357 22.71 -26.64 35.00
CA THR A 357 22.55 -26.56 36.45
C THR A 357 21.15 -27.05 36.82
N VAL A 358 21.09 -28.18 37.52
CA VAL A 358 19.87 -28.74 38.13
C VAL A 358 19.56 -27.94 39.39
N PRO A 359 18.33 -27.44 39.61
CA PRO A 359 17.87 -27.13 40.95
C PRO A 359 17.02 -28.30 41.48
N ALA A 360 17.45 -28.80 42.64
CA ALA A 360 16.67 -29.72 43.45
C ALA A 360 15.39 -29.03 43.97
N GLY A 361 14.26 -29.70 43.83
CA GLY A 361 12.96 -29.21 44.28
C GLY A 361 11.92 -30.32 44.20
N THR A 362 11.99 -31.26 45.13
CA THR A 362 11.08 -32.40 45.29
C THR A 362 9.72 -31.91 45.82
N VAL A 363 8.63 -32.17 45.08
CA VAL A 363 7.28 -32.33 45.65
C VAL A 363 6.68 -33.59 45.01
N PRO A 364 6.23 -34.58 45.79
CA PRO A 364 5.71 -35.83 45.25
C PRO A 364 4.24 -35.67 44.81
N VAL A 365 3.90 -36.18 43.63
CA VAL A 365 2.52 -36.39 43.20
C VAL A 365 2.37 -37.87 42.85
N GLU A 366 1.44 -38.53 43.55
CA GLU A 366 1.10 -39.96 43.42
C GLU A 366 0.64 -40.37 42.02
N PRO A 367 0.87 -41.63 41.61
CA PRO A 367 0.44 -42.14 40.31
C PRO A 367 -1.04 -42.57 40.34
N VAL A 368 -1.83 -42.10 39.37
CA VAL A 368 -3.18 -42.62 39.06
C VAL A 368 -3.08 -43.55 37.83
N PRO A 369 -3.79 -44.71 37.80
CA PRO A 369 -3.57 -45.76 36.81
C PRO A 369 -4.24 -45.44 35.46
N VAL A 370 -3.60 -45.87 34.37
CA VAL A 370 -4.11 -45.77 32.99
C VAL A 370 -4.83 -47.08 32.62
N GLU A 371 -6.13 -47.02 32.31
CA GLU A 371 -6.88 -48.12 31.71
C GLU A 371 -6.56 -48.28 30.21
N PRO A 372 -6.55 -49.51 29.66
CA PRO A 372 -6.29 -49.76 28.26
C PRO A 372 -7.52 -49.53 27.37
N VAL A 373 -7.32 -48.81 26.26
CA VAL A 373 -8.30 -48.62 25.18
C VAL A 373 -8.38 -49.89 24.31
N PRO A 374 -9.58 -50.40 23.96
CA PRO A 374 -9.73 -51.62 23.18
C PRO A 374 -9.56 -51.39 21.67
N VAL A 375 -8.88 -52.33 21.01
CA VAL A 375 -8.67 -52.40 19.56
C VAL A 375 -9.94 -52.92 18.87
N GLY A 376 -10.61 -52.07 18.11
CA GLY A 376 -11.76 -52.42 17.29
C GLY A 376 -11.36 -53.18 16.01
N ARG A 377 -11.94 -54.37 15.84
CA ARG A 377 -11.80 -55.26 14.67
C ARG A 377 -12.55 -54.71 13.46
N THR A 378 -11.90 -54.75 12.30
CA THR A 378 -12.52 -54.62 10.98
C THR A 378 -13.30 -55.90 10.64
N SER A 379 -14.61 -55.78 10.45
CA SER A 379 -15.46 -56.82 9.86
C SER A 379 -15.53 -56.60 8.35
N ALA A 380 -15.10 -57.63 7.61
CA ALA A 380 -15.40 -57.80 6.19
C ALA A 380 -16.85 -58.25 6.03
N ALA A 381 -17.55 -57.64 5.09
CA ALA A 381 -18.87 -58.03 4.63
C ALA A 381 -18.76 -59.04 3.48
N ALA A 382 -19.53 -60.12 3.58
CA ALA A 382 -19.93 -60.98 2.47
C ALA A 382 -21.41 -61.34 2.71
N ASP A 383 -22.25 -61.05 1.72
CA ASP A 383 -23.25 -61.95 1.13
C ASP A 383 -24.34 -61.17 0.38
N GLY A 384 -24.71 -61.68 -0.80
CA GLY A 384 -25.84 -61.21 -1.61
C GLY A 384 -25.62 -61.40 -3.09
#